data_AF-A0A554XF49-F1
#
_entry.id   AF-A0A554XF49-F1
#
_cell.length_a   1.000
_cell.length_b   1.000
_cell.length_c   1.000
_cell.angle_alpha   90.00
_cell.angle_beta   90.00
_cell.angle_gamma   90.00
#
_symmetry.space_group_name_H-M   'P 1'
#
loop_
_entity.id
_entity.type
_entity.pdbx_description
1 polymer ?
#
loop_
_entity_poly.entity_id
_entity_poly.type
_entity_poly.pdbx_seq_one_letter_code
_entity_poly.pdbx_strand_id
1 'polypeptide(L)'
;MNETPLHPVLGERLIDAREAALALNLPHYWLTHAKERRRLGLPHYRVGKLLRFKLSELMAWMEERQALLTADAGHEEESDAGLQ
;
A
#
# COMPACT_ATOMS: atom_id res chain seq x y z
N MET A 1 -15.86 -22.63 -8.30
CA MET A 1 -14.99 -21.47 -8.08
C MET A 1 -13.74 -22.01 -7.41
N ASN A 2 -12.62 -22.07 -8.12
CA ASN A 2 -11.43 -22.76 -7.63
C ASN A 2 -10.57 -21.76 -6.84
N GLU A 3 -10.85 -21.62 -5.54
CA GLU A 3 -9.97 -20.94 -4.60
C GLU A 3 -8.72 -21.81 -4.42
N THR A 4 -7.75 -21.62 -5.31
CA THR A 4 -6.45 -22.28 -5.18
C THR A 4 -5.86 -21.84 -3.85
N PRO A 5 -5.46 -22.74 -2.93
CA PRO A 5 -4.87 -22.34 -1.66
C PRO A 5 -3.56 -21.65 -1.98
N LEU A 6 -3.53 -20.32 -1.85
CA LEU A 6 -2.37 -19.51 -2.14
C LEU A 6 -1.39 -19.80 -1.00
N HIS A 7 -0.43 -20.69 -1.29
CA HIS A 7 0.57 -21.23 -0.37
C HIS A 7 0.99 -20.19 0.68
N PRO A 8 0.96 -20.54 1.98
CA PRO A 8 1.52 -19.70 3.03
C PRO A 8 3.04 -19.77 2.90
N VAL A 9 3.62 -18.97 2.01
CA VAL A 9 5.09 -18.89 1.87
C VAL A 9 5.70 -18.29 3.15
N LEU A 10 4.91 -17.59 3.98
CA LEU A 10 5.36 -16.89 5.19
C LEU A 10 4.32 -16.89 6.34
N GLY A 11 3.37 -17.83 6.33
CA GLY A 11 2.25 -17.86 7.31
C GLY A 11 1.08 -16.93 6.98
N GLU A 12 1.18 -16.12 5.93
CA GLU A 12 0.13 -15.20 5.47
C GLU A 12 -0.31 -15.53 4.03
N ARG A 13 -1.62 -15.39 3.75
CA ARG A 13 -2.20 -15.60 2.42
C ARG A 13 -1.78 -14.47 1.48
N LEU A 14 -1.13 -14.83 0.38
CA LEU A 14 -0.80 -13.91 -0.70
C LEU A 14 -2.01 -13.69 -1.61
N ILE A 15 -2.51 -12.47 -1.68
CA ILE A 15 -3.68 -12.09 -2.48
C ILE A 15 -3.29 -11.45 -3.82
N ASP A 16 -4.21 -11.45 -4.77
CA ASP A 16 -4.00 -10.78 -6.06
C ASP A 16 -4.35 -9.27 -6.01
N ALA A 17 -4.12 -8.57 -7.13
CA ALA A 17 -4.39 -7.12 -7.24
C ALA A 17 -5.88 -6.75 -7.11
N ARG A 18 -6.79 -7.67 -7.46
CA ARG A 18 -8.24 -7.43 -7.37
C ARG A 18 -8.69 -7.59 -5.93
N GLU A 19 -8.29 -8.69 -5.30
CA GLU A 19 -8.56 -8.94 -3.88
C GLU A 19 -7.99 -7.81 -3.01
N ALA A 20 -6.75 -7.38 -3.25
CA ALA A 20 -6.14 -6.27 -2.51
C ALA A 20 -6.88 -4.94 -2.70
N ALA A 21 -7.30 -4.64 -3.94
CA ALA A 21 -8.08 -3.44 -4.24
C ALA A 21 -9.41 -3.43 -3.48
N LEU A 22 -10.10 -4.57 -3.43
CA LEU A 22 -11.37 -4.71 -2.73
C LEU A 22 -11.20 -4.68 -1.20
N ALA A 23 -10.20 -5.37 -0.68
CA ALA A 23 -9.95 -5.48 0.76
C ALA A 23 -9.58 -4.14 1.40
N LEU A 24 -8.80 -3.31 0.70
CA LEU A 24 -8.30 -2.03 1.21
C LEU A 24 -8.96 -0.81 0.55
N ASN A 25 -10.00 -1.06 -0.27
CA ASN A 25 -10.67 -0.03 -1.07
C ASN A 25 -9.68 0.84 -1.87
N LEU A 26 -8.63 0.23 -2.40
CA LEU A 26 -7.58 0.91 -3.16
C LEU A 26 -7.93 0.96 -4.64
N PRO A 27 -7.52 2.03 -5.36
CA PRO A 27 -7.67 2.08 -6.80
C PRO A 27 -6.91 0.91 -7.46
N HIS A 28 -7.63 0.03 -8.15
CA HIS A 28 -7.05 -1.19 -8.72
C HIS A 28 -5.87 -0.91 -9.68
N TYR A 29 -5.89 0.22 -10.40
CA TYR A 29 -4.81 0.61 -11.30
C TYR A 29 -3.49 0.91 -10.59
N TRP A 30 -3.50 1.26 -9.30
CA TRP A 30 -2.27 1.39 -8.49
C TRP A 30 -1.55 0.06 -8.36
N LEU A 31 -2.31 -1.03 -8.25
CA LEU A 31 -1.78 -2.38 -8.06
C LEU A 31 -1.44 -3.06 -9.39
N THR A 32 -2.12 -2.75 -10.50
CA THR A 32 -1.85 -3.39 -11.80
C THR A 32 -0.78 -2.66 -12.61
N HIS A 33 -0.74 -1.32 -12.59
CA HIS A 33 0.22 -0.56 -13.37
C HIS A 33 1.59 -0.50 -12.69
N ALA A 34 2.62 -1.03 -13.35
CA ALA A 34 3.97 -1.07 -12.80
C ALA A 34 4.55 0.32 -12.49
N LYS A 35 4.19 1.34 -13.29
CA LYS A 35 4.60 2.72 -13.07
C LYS A 35 4.05 3.28 -11.78
N GLU A 36 2.75 3.10 -11.53
CA GLU A 36 2.10 3.57 -10.31
C GLU A 36 2.60 2.82 -9.08
N ARG A 37 2.74 1.49 -9.15
CA ARG A 37 3.34 0.72 -8.05
C ARG A 37 4.71 1.22 -7.65
N ARG A 38 5.57 1.50 -8.62
CA ARG A 38 6.93 2.02 -8.36
C ARG A 38 6.87 3.44 -7.79
N ARG A 39 6.01 4.30 -8.34
CA ARG A 39 5.82 5.67 -7.85
C ARG A 39 5.34 5.70 -6.39
N LEU A 40 4.43 4.79 -6.03
CA LEU A 40 3.85 4.68 -4.70
C LEU A 40 4.71 3.84 -3.73
N GLY A 41 5.72 3.12 -4.23
CA GLY A 41 6.52 2.20 -3.41
C GLY A 41 5.69 1.05 -2.83
N LEU A 42 4.68 0.57 -3.55
CA LEU A 42 3.78 -0.48 -3.05
C LEU A 42 4.53 -1.80 -2.81
N PRO A 43 4.41 -2.42 -1.61
CA PRO A 43 5.01 -3.71 -1.31
C PRO A 43 4.38 -4.79 -2.21
N HIS A 44 5.22 -5.54 -2.92
CA HIS A 44 4.76 -6.56 -3.86
C HIS A 44 5.75 -7.70 -4.01
N TYR A 45 5.20 -8.88 -4.29
CA TYR A 45 5.96 -10.11 -4.48
C TYR A 45 5.71 -10.68 -5.87
N ARG A 46 6.76 -11.21 -6.49
CA ARG A 46 6.64 -11.99 -7.72
C ARG A 46 6.69 -13.47 -7.38
N VAL A 47 5.58 -14.16 -7.60
CA VAL A 47 5.49 -15.62 -7.48
C VAL A 47 5.38 -16.19 -8.88
N GLY A 48 6.54 -16.54 -9.45
CA GLY A 48 6.66 -16.88 -10.87
C GLY A 48 6.27 -15.70 -11.77
N LYS A 49 5.19 -15.88 -12.54
CA LYS A 49 4.64 -14.82 -13.42
C LYS A 49 3.54 -13.98 -12.76
N LEU A 50 3.10 -14.36 -11.55
CA LEU A 50 2.01 -13.69 -10.85
C LEU A 50 2.54 -12.63 -9.90
N LEU A 51 1.88 -11.48 -9.92
CA LEU A 51 2.07 -10.43 -8.93
C LEU A 51 1.18 -10.71 -7.73
N ARG A 52 1.77 -10.75 -6.55
CA ARG A 52 1.11 -11.07 -5.29
C ARG A 52 1.37 -9.99 -4.25
N PHE A 53 0.44 -9.86 -3.34
CA PHE A 53 0.49 -8.88 -2.26
C PHE A 53 0.23 -9.58 -0.93
N LYS A 54 0.91 -9.12 0.13
CA LYS A 54 0.50 -9.43 1.50
C LYS A 54 -0.44 -8.32 1.97
N LEU A 55 -1.51 -8.70 2.65
CA LEU A 55 -2.47 -7.73 3.13
C LEU A 55 -1.89 -6.92 4.29
N SER A 56 -1.17 -7.56 5.21
CA SER A 56 -0.47 -6.92 6.34
C SER A 56 0.44 -5.77 5.90
N GLU A 57 1.29 -6.01 4.90
CA GLU A 57 2.24 -5.01 4.41
C GLU A 57 1.56 -3.87 3.68
N LEU A 58 0.48 -4.15 2.95
CA LEU A 58 -0.31 -3.08 2.33
C LEU A 58 -1.01 -2.21 3.37
N MET A 59 -1.53 -2.79 4.47
CA MET A 59 -2.10 -2.04 5.57
C MET A 59 -1.06 -1.15 6.25
N ALA A 60 0.10 -1.72 6.60
CA ALA A 60 1.21 -0.97 7.20
C ALA A 60 1.68 0.18 6.29
N TRP A 61 1.77 -0.07 4.98
CA TRP A 61 2.10 0.97 3.99
C TRP A 61 1.05 2.10 3.97
N MET A 62 -0.25 1.77 4.09
CA MET A 62 -1.30 2.80 4.15
C MET A 62 -1.20 3.65 5.43
N GLU A 63 -0.96 3.02 6.57
CA GLU A 63 -0.79 3.69 7.86
C GLU A 63 0.42 4.64 7.82
N GLU A 64 1.55 4.19 7.30
CA GLU A 64 2.75 5.01 7.12
C GLU A 64 2.47 6.21 6.19
N ARG A 65 1.74 6.00 5.09
CA ARG A 65 1.34 7.07 4.16
C ARG A 65 0.41 8.09 4.81
N GLN A 66 -0.53 7.66 5.64
CA GLN A 66 -1.42 8.56 6.38
C GLN A 66 -0.66 9.35 7.45
N ALA A 67 0.29 8.73 8.14
CA ALA A 67 1.15 9.39 9.11
C ALA A 67 2.00 10.48 8.46
N LEU A 68 2.56 10.22 7.27
CA LEU A 68 3.32 11.22 6.51
C LEU A 68 2.46 12.41 6.08
N LEU A 69 1.22 12.18 5.62
CA LEU A 69 0.29 13.26 5.27
C LEU A 69 -0.10 14.11 6.48
N THR A 70 -0.27 13.48 7.64
CA THR A 70 -0.61 14.18 8.89
C THR A 70 0.59 14.94 9.46
N ALA A 71 1.81 14.41 9.30
CA ALA A 71 3.03 15.05 9.78
C ALA A 71 3.42 16.30 8.96
N ASP A 72 3.12 16.31 7.66
CA ASP A 72 3.35 17.47 6.78
C ASP A 72 2.38 18.63 7.07
N ALA A 73 1.16 18.32 7.55
CA ALA A 73 0.17 19.32 7.95
C ALA A 73 0.50 20.05 9.27
N GLY A 74 1.57 19.65 9.98
CA GLY A 74 2.00 20.26 11.24
C GLY A 74 3.14 21.29 11.10
N HIS A 75 3.57 21.63 9.89
CA HIS A 75 4.74 22.49 9.65
C HIS A 75 4.40 23.82 8.94
N GLU A 76 3.25 24.44 9.25
CA GLU A 76 2.92 25.80 8.76
C GLU A 76 2.37 26.76 9.84
N GLU A 77 2.34 26.41 11.13
CA GLU A 77 1.96 27.34 12.22
C GLU A 77 3.06 27.52 13.27
N GLU A 78 4.27 27.93 12.87
CA GLU A 78 5.19 28.61 13.81
C GLU A 78 6.23 29.45 13.05
N SER A 79 5.76 30.38 12.21
CA SER A 79 6.62 31.40 11.60
C SER A 79 5.86 32.70 11.38
N ASP A 80 5.09 33.16 12.36
CA ASP A 80 4.65 34.57 12.39
C ASP A 80 4.43 35.10 13.82
N ALA A 81 5.37 34.81 14.71
CA ALA A 81 5.56 35.58 15.94
C ALA A 81 6.86 36.41 15.83
N GLY A 82 7.01 37.11 14.71
CA GLY A 82 8.05 38.10 14.49
C GLY A 82 7.55 39.48 14.91
N LEU A 83 8.23 40.09 15.88
CA LEU A 83 8.05 41.45 16.36
C LEU A 83 7.74 42.46 15.25
N GLN A 84 6.72 43.32 15.43
CA GLN A 84 6.89 44.78 15.58
C GLN A 84 5.60 45.51 15.99
#